data_AF-A0A3D5CLI8-F1
#
_entry.id   AF-A0A3D5CLI8-F1
#
_cell.length_a   1.000
_cell.length_b   1.000
_cell.length_c   1.000
_cell.angle_alpha   90.00
_cell.angle_beta   90.00
_cell.angle_gamma   90.00
#
_symmetry.space_group_name_H-M   'P 1'
#
loop_
_entity.id
_entity.type
_entity.pdbx_description
1 polymer ?
#
loop_
_entity_poly.entity_id
_entity_poly.type
_entity_poly.pdbx_seq_one_letter_code
_entity_poly.pdbx_strand_id
1 'polypeptide(L)'
;MSLSKLKKSSSLDKLLSAVKEDSAPQEKKSYKDDRLWKPEMDKSGNGYAVIRFLPAVDGEDLPWAKVWNHAFQGPTGQWYIENSLTTIGQKDPVSEHNTRLWNTGLESDKEIARKQKRKLQYFANIYVVSDSKHP
;
A
#
# COMPACT_ATOMS: atom_id res chain seq x y z
N MET A 1 28.43 -40.68 -0.09
CA MET A 1 27.05 -40.67 -0.62
C MET A 1 27.01 -39.78 -1.85
N SER A 2 26.71 -40.31 -3.04
CA SER A 2 26.77 -39.57 -4.31
C SER A 2 25.53 -38.67 -4.53
N LEU A 3 25.73 -37.49 -5.13
CA LEU A 3 24.72 -36.51 -5.53
C LEU A 3 23.62 -37.11 -6.42
N SER A 4 23.93 -38.19 -7.13
CA SER A 4 23.00 -38.95 -7.97
C SER A 4 21.93 -39.69 -7.15
N LYS A 5 22.21 -40.02 -5.88
CA LYS A 5 21.30 -40.76 -5.00
C LYS A 5 20.25 -39.86 -4.33
N LEU A 6 20.51 -38.56 -4.19
CA LEU A 6 19.53 -37.58 -3.71
C LEU A 6 18.43 -37.29 -4.76
N LYS A 7 18.78 -37.36 -6.06
CA LYS A 7 17.84 -37.11 -7.18
C LYS A 7 16.70 -38.15 -7.32
N LYS A 8 16.75 -39.28 -6.61
CA LYS A 8 15.73 -40.35 -6.67
C LYS A 8 14.83 -40.41 -5.43
N SER A 9 14.72 -39.33 -4.67
CA SER A 9 13.77 -39.23 -3.56
C SER A 9 12.56 -38.40 -4.00
N SER A 10 11.36 -38.98 -3.92
CA SER A 10 10.06 -38.34 -4.25
C SER A 10 9.78 -37.05 -3.45
N SER A 11 10.59 -36.78 -2.42
CA SER A 11 10.61 -35.54 -1.65
C SER A 11 11.27 -34.38 -2.39
N LEU A 12 12.26 -34.62 -3.25
CA LEU A 12 12.98 -33.54 -3.95
C LEU A 12 12.11 -32.96 -5.07
N ASP A 13 11.35 -33.80 -5.78
CA ASP A 13 10.36 -33.32 -6.76
C ASP A 13 9.25 -32.50 -6.09
N LYS A 14 8.78 -32.91 -4.88
CA LYS A 14 7.84 -32.12 -4.07
C LYS A 14 8.42 -30.78 -3.62
N LEU A 15 9.69 -30.75 -3.19
CA LEU A 15 10.36 -29.52 -2.81
C LEU A 15 10.61 -28.61 -4.03
N LEU A 16 10.98 -29.17 -5.18
CA LEU A 16 11.17 -28.43 -6.42
C LEU A 16 9.87 -27.89 -7.01
N SER A 17 8.76 -28.63 -6.86
CA SER A 17 7.43 -28.14 -7.26
C SER A 17 6.94 -27.05 -6.31
N ALA A 18 7.08 -27.22 -4.99
CA ALA A 18 6.76 -26.18 -4.02
C ALA A 18 7.57 -24.89 -4.24
N VAL A 19 8.88 -25.00 -4.52
CA VAL A 19 9.73 -23.83 -4.83
C VAL A 19 9.31 -23.16 -6.14
N LYS A 20 8.87 -23.93 -7.16
CA LYS A 20 8.37 -23.36 -8.41
C LYS A 20 7.03 -22.65 -8.24
N GLU A 21 6.15 -23.16 -7.39
CA GLU A 21 4.89 -22.50 -7.03
C GLU A 21 5.15 -21.21 -6.25
N ASP A 22 6.10 -21.21 -5.30
CA ASP A 22 6.47 -20.01 -4.52
C ASP A 22 7.27 -18.97 -5.36
N SER A 23 7.98 -19.43 -6.41
CA SER A 23 8.73 -18.57 -7.33
C SER A 23 7.89 -18.09 -8.53
N ALA A 24 6.65 -18.56 -8.66
CA ALA A 24 5.77 -18.08 -9.73
C ALA A 24 5.50 -16.58 -9.50
N PRO A 25 5.56 -15.74 -10.54
CA PRO A 25 5.21 -14.33 -10.42
C PRO A 25 3.75 -14.27 -9.94
N GLN A 26 3.54 -13.91 -8.67
CA GLN A 26 2.20 -13.67 -8.16
C GLN A 26 1.55 -12.62 -9.07
N GLU A 27 0.38 -12.94 -9.61
CA GLU A 27 -0.40 -11.98 -10.38
C GLU A 27 -0.55 -10.70 -9.57
N LYS A 28 -0.08 -9.59 -10.14
CA LYS A 28 -0.30 -8.26 -9.58
C LYS A 28 -1.79 -7.99 -9.62
N LYS A 29 -2.51 -8.39 -8.57
CA LYS A 29 -3.91 -8.02 -8.37
C LYS A 29 -3.95 -6.50 -8.24
N SER A 30 -4.32 -5.83 -9.33
CA SER A 30 -4.62 -4.41 -9.31
C SER A 30 -5.94 -4.27 -8.57
N TYR A 31 -5.89 -3.86 -7.30
CA TYR A 31 -7.07 -3.44 -6.55
C TYR A 31 -7.46 -2.05 -7.04
N LYS A 32 -8.08 -1.97 -8.23
CA LYS A 32 -8.72 -0.75 -8.71
C LYS A 32 -10.04 -0.61 -7.96
N ASP A 33 -10.12 0.40 -7.10
CA ASP A 33 -11.39 0.78 -6.47
C ASP A 33 -12.09 1.76 -7.43
N ASP A 34 -13.17 1.30 -8.06
CA ASP A 34 -13.91 2.07 -9.07
C ASP A 34 -14.58 3.32 -8.47
N ARG A 35 -14.70 3.42 -7.15
CA ARG A 35 -15.21 4.61 -6.46
C ARG A 35 -14.20 5.75 -6.43
N LEU A 36 -12.91 5.45 -6.59
CA LEU A 36 -11.85 6.44 -6.53
C LEU A 36 -11.48 6.90 -7.93
N TRP A 37 -11.94 8.09 -8.31
CA TRP A 37 -11.49 8.74 -9.53
C TRP A 37 -10.02 9.15 -9.43
N LYS A 38 -9.26 8.90 -10.49
CA LYS A 38 -7.88 9.35 -10.67
C LYS A 38 -7.71 9.84 -12.11
N PRO A 39 -7.05 10.98 -12.34
CA PRO A 39 -6.80 11.45 -13.70
C PRO A 39 -5.88 10.46 -14.42
N GLU A 40 -6.24 10.09 -15.65
CA GLU A 40 -5.35 9.29 -16.48
C GLU A 40 -4.26 10.16 -17.10
N MET A 41 -3.05 9.62 -17.09
CA MET A 41 -1.87 10.27 -17.65
C MET A 41 -1.63 9.78 -19.07
N ASP A 42 -1.20 10.67 -19.95
CA ASP A 42 -0.72 10.32 -21.28
C ASP A 42 0.64 9.60 -21.21
N LYS A 43 1.14 9.16 -22.37
CA LYS A 43 2.44 8.46 -22.45
C LYS A 43 3.63 9.29 -21.97
N SER A 44 3.48 10.61 -21.95
CA SER A 44 4.49 11.56 -21.46
C SER A 44 4.35 11.82 -19.97
N GLY A 45 3.35 11.24 -19.29
CA GLY A 45 3.08 11.44 -17.88
C GLY A 45 2.30 12.73 -17.58
N ASN A 46 1.64 13.34 -18.58
CA ASN A 46 0.81 14.53 -18.37
C ASN A 46 -0.67 14.14 -18.32
N GLY A 47 -1.45 14.79 -17.45
CA GLY A 47 -2.89 14.61 -17.37
C GLY A 47 -3.58 15.95 -17.12
N TYR A 48 -4.77 16.12 -17.70
CA TYR A 48 -5.59 17.30 -17.50
C TYR A 48 -7.06 16.93 -17.38
N ALA A 49 -7.69 17.41 -16.32
CA ALA A 49 -9.11 17.33 -16.08
C ALA A 49 -9.58 18.56 -15.29
N VAL A 50 -10.84 18.93 -15.47
CA VAL A 50 -11.52 19.98 -14.71
C VAL A 50 -12.46 19.30 -13.74
N ILE A 51 -12.22 19.51 -12.44
CA ILE A 51 -13.02 18.94 -11.37
C ILE A 51 -13.60 20.04 -10.48
N ARG A 52 -14.75 19.74 -9.88
CA ARG A 52 -15.38 20.56 -8.85
C ARG A 52 -15.50 19.76 -7.57
N PHE A 53 -14.91 20.27 -6.48
CA PHE A 53 -15.17 19.71 -5.15
C PHE A 53 -16.62 19.94 -4.75
N LEU A 54 -17.26 18.88 -4.27
CA LEU A 54 -18.63 18.95 -3.77
C LEU A 54 -18.65 19.46 -2.32
N PRO A 55 -19.76 20.08 -1.89
CA PRO A 55 -19.94 20.47 -0.50
C PRO A 55 -20.01 19.24 0.42
N ALA A 56 -20.06 19.49 1.73
CA ALA A 56 -20.26 18.45 2.72
C ALA A 56 -21.58 17.71 2.46
N VAL A 57 -21.55 16.40 2.67
CA VAL A 57 -22.75 15.55 2.56
C VAL A 57 -23.62 15.73 3.80
N ASP A 58 -24.90 15.41 3.68
CA ASP A 58 -25.84 15.54 4.80
C ASP A 58 -25.35 14.77 6.03
N GLY A 59 -25.21 15.47 7.15
CA GLY A 59 -24.76 14.90 8.43
C GLY A 59 -23.25 14.97 8.68
N GLU A 60 -22.45 15.50 7.75
CA GLU A 60 -21.03 15.78 7.96
C GLU A 60 -20.74 17.29 7.96
N ASP A 61 -19.84 17.75 8.84
CA ASP A 61 -19.46 19.17 8.93
C ASP A 61 -18.43 19.58 7.86
N LEU A 62 -17.65 18.62 7.35
CA LEU A 62 -16.53 18.86 6.45
C LEU A 62 -16.77 18.20 5.08
N PRO A 63 -16.38 18.85 3.96
CA PRO A 63 -16.52 18.27 2.62
C PRO A 63 -15.45 17.22 2.27
N TRP A 64 -14.65 16.80 3.25
CA TRP A 64 -13.55 15.87 3.06
C TRP A 64 -13.31 15.01 4.30
N ALA A 65 -12.79 13.81 4.07
CA ALA A 65 -12.30 12.91 5.10
C ALA A 65 -10.76 12.93 5.12
N LYS A 66 -10.20 12.97 6.33
CA LYS A 66 -8.75 12.88 6.57
C LYS A 66 -8.41 11.49 7.08
N VAL A 67 -7.53 10.78 6.39
CA VAL A 67 -7.12 9.41 6.73
C VAL A 67 -5.60 9.35 6.84
N TRP A 68 -5.11 8.73 7.91
CA TRP A 68 -3.71 8.34 8.03
C TRP A 68 -3.57 6.87 7.63
N ASN A 69 -2.55 6.53 6.85
CA ASN A 69 -2.27 5.14 6.49
C ASN A 69 -0.77 4.81 6.52
N HIS A 70 -0.44 3.54 6.65
CA HIS A 70 0.92 3.01 6.49
C HIS A 70 1.01 2.25 5.18
N ALA A 71 2.13 2.40 4.47
CA ALA A 71 2.40 1.68 3.23
C ALA A 71 3.90 1.46 3.08
N PHE A 72 4.38 0.29 3.50
CA PHE A 72 5.79 -0.07 3.49
C PHE A 72 5.99 -1.58 3.25
N GLN A 73 7.17 -1.94 2.77
CA GLN A 73 7.59 -3.33 2.63
C GLN A 73 8.37 -3.78 3.87
N GLY A 74 7.94 -4.87 4.48
CA GLY A 74 8.58 -5.47 5.64
C GLY A 74 9.85 -6.27 5.29
N PRO A 75 10.59 -6.76 6.28
CA PRO A 75 11.84 -7.49 6.07
C PRO A 75 11.69 -8.79 5.27
N THR A 76 10.51 -9.42 5.32
CA THR A 76 10.16 -10.63 4.54
C THR A 76 9.83 -10.33 3.09
N GLY A 77 9.89 -9.06 2.66
CA GLY A 77 9.47 -8.62 1.33
C GLY A 77 7.95 -8.46 1.18
N GLN A 78 7.16 -8.75 2.21
CA GLN A 78 5.71 -8.57 2.19
C GLN A 78 5.33 -7.10 2.42
N TRP A 79 4.23 -6.67 1.81
CA TRP A 79 3.70 -5.31 1.97
C TRP A 79 2.75 -5.20 3.15
N TYR A 80 2.90 -4.14 3.92
CA TYR A 80 1.92 -3.68 4.91
C TYR A 80 1.28 -2.40 4.38
N ILE A 81 0.01 -2.46 4.00
CA ILE A 81 -0.76 -1.33 3.47
C ILE A 81 -2.08 -1.27 4.23
N GLU A 82 -2.13 -0.46 5.30
CA GLU A 82 -3.29 -0.41 6.20
C GLU A 82 -3.57 1.01 6.69
N ASN A 83 -4.83 1.28 7.03
CA ASN A 83 -5.22 2.52 7.67
C ASN A 83 -4.73 2.56 9.12
N SER A 84 -4.30 3.74 9.56
CA SER A 84 -3.83 3.98 10.92
C SER A 84 -5.00 4.30 11.84
N LEU A 85 -5.02 3.65 13.00
CA LEU A 85 -6.01 3.89 14.06
C LEU A 85 -5.91 5.32 14.63
N THR A 86 -4.78 5.98 14.42
CA THR A 86 -4.62 7.40 14.79
C THR A 86 -5.57 8.33 14.02
N THR A 87 -6.13 7.89 12.89
CA THR A 87 -7.18 8.60 12.16
C THR A 87 -8.38 8.91 13.05
N ILE A 88 -8.75 7.96 13.91
CA ILE A 88 -9.88 8.06 14.86
C ILE A 88 -9.40 8.34 16.28
N GLY A 89 -8.17 8.84 16.45
CA GLY A 89 -7.59 9.17 17.76
C GLY A 89 -7.21 7.97 18.63
N GLN A 90 -7.21 6.75 18.07
CA GLN A 90 -6.84 5.55 18.81
C GLN A 90 -5.35 5.23 18.72
N LYS A 91 -4.88 4.34 19.60
CA LYS A 91 -3.51 3.83 19.60
C LYS A 91 -3.31 2.92 18.40
N ASP A 92 -2.20 3.13 17.71
CA ASP A 92 -1.87 2.43 16.47
C ASP A 92 -0.59 1.60 16.66
N PRO A 93 -0.63 0.27 16.43
CA PRO A 93 0.51 -0.61 16.71
C PRO A 93 1.79 -0.22 15.97
N VAL A 94 1.68 0.23 14.72
CA VAL A 94 2.84 0.65 13.91
C VAL A 94 3.42 1.95 14.45
N SER A 95 2.57 2.89 14.84
CA SER A 95 2.99 4.15 15.45
C SER A 95 3.68 3.94 16.79
N GLU A 96 3.19 3.02 17.63
CA GLU A 96 3.85 2.65 18.88
C GLU A 96 5.20 1.96 18.64
N HIS A 97 5.26 1.04 17.68
CA HIS A 97 6.50 0.38 17.29
C HIS A 97 7.54 1.39 16.75
N ASN A 98 7.12 2.29 15.85
CA ASN A 98 7.97 3.36 15.32
C ASN A 98 8.48 4.31 16.41
N THR A 99 7.65 4.61 17.40
CA THR A 99 8.07 5.43 18.55
C THR A 99 9.18 4.74 19.34
N ARG A 100 9.05 3.42 19.58
CA ARG A 100 10.12 2.63 20.23
C ARG A 100 11.41 2.64 19.42
N LEU A 101 11.33 2.39 18.10
CA LEU A 101 12.48 2.42 17.20
C LEU A 101 13.15 3.79 17.17
N TRP A 102 12.37 4.88 17.12
CA TRP A 102 12.91 6.23 17.12
C TRP A 102 13.69 6.56 18.41
N ASN A 103 13.17 6.08 19.54
CA ASN A 103 13.72 6.35 20.87
C ASN A 103 14.93 5.46 21.21
N THR A 104 15.28 4.43 20.41
CA THR A 104 16.54 3.69 20.63
C THR A 104 17.77 4.54 20.36
N GLY A 105 17.62 5.61 19.58
CA GLY A 105 18.70 6.52 19.20
C GLY A 105 19.57 5.99 18.05
N LEU A 106 19.47 4.71 17.70
CA LEU A 106 20.20 4.07 16.62
C LEU A 106 19.70 4.56 15.25
N GLU A 107 20.62 4.89 14.36
CA GLU A 107 20.25 5.40 13.03
C GLU A 107 19.58 4.32 12.16
N SER A 108 19.98 3.05 12.34
CA SER A 108 19.33 1.90 11.68
C SER A 108 17.84 1.80 12.00
N ASP A 109 17.47 2.05 13.25
CA ASP A 109 16.09 1.94 13.72
C ASP A 109 15.26 3.14 13.26
N LYS A 110 15.88 4.33 13.25
CA LYS A 110 15.26 5.53 12.68
C LYS A 110 14.97 5.38 11.20
N GLU A 111 15.86 4.76 10.43
CA GLU A 111 15.62 4.45 9.02
C GLU A 111 14.40 3.54 8.82
N ILE A 112 14.23 2.54 9.69
CA ILE A 112 13.04 1.68 9.69
C ILE A 112 11.79 2.52 9.99
N ALA A 113 11.81 3.32 11.05
CA ALA A 113 10.68 4.16 11.44
C ALA A 113 10.30 5.20 10.36
N ARG A 114 11.29 5.76 9.64
CA ARG A 114 11.07 6.66 8.49
C ARG A 114 10.35 5.95 7.35
N LYS A 115 10.76 4.73 7.00
CA LYS A 115 10.12 3.92 5.95
C LYS A 115 8.69 3.52 6.34
N GLN A 116 8.44 3.26 7.62
CA GLN A 116 7.14 2.87 8.16
C GLN A 116 6.24 4.04 8.52
N LYS A 117 6.69 5.30 8.36
CA LYS A 117 5.95 6.50 8.76
C LYS A 117 4.57 6.55 8.09
N ARG A 118 3.56 6.95 8.87
CA ARG A 118 2.20 7.19 8.36
C ARG A 118 2.17 8.33 7.33
N LYS A 119 1.34 8.17 6.31
CA LYS A 119 1.08 9.14 5.26
C LYS A 119 -0.31 9.73 5.46
N LEU A 120 -0.43 11.04 5.25
CA LEU A 120 -1.71 11.74 5.32
C LEU A 120 -2.38 11.71 3.95
N GLN A 121 -3.63 11.32 3.92
CA GLN A 121 -4.47 11.32 2.72
C GLN A 121 -5.76 12.09 3.00
N TYR A 122 -6.24 12.78 1.97
CA TYR A 122 -7.53 13.46 1.99
C TYR A 122 -8.40 12.87 0.89
N PHE A 123 -9.66 12.62 1.22
CA PHE A 123 -10.67 12.13 0.29
C PHE A 123 -11.81 13.14 0.27
N ALA A 124 -12.28 13.50 -0.92
CA ALA A 124 -13.39 14.43 -1.10
C ALA A 124 -14.27 13.94 -2.25
N ASN A 125 -15.56 14.21 -2.15
CA ASN A 125 -16.47 13.97 -3.26
C ASN A 125 -16.26 15.03 -4.34
N ILE A 126 -16.26 14.60 -5.59
CA ILE A 126 -16.02 15.48 -6.74
C ILE A 126 -17.08 15.27 -7.81
N TYR A 127 -17.34 16.34 -8.55
CA TYR A 127 -18.00 16.29 -9.84
C TYR A 127 -16.95 16.55 -10.93
N VAL A 128 -16.80 15.59 -11.84
CA VAL A 128 -15.90 15.72 -12.99
C VAL A 128 -16.62 16.57 -14.04
N VAL A 129 -16.10 17.77 -14.29
CA VAL A 129 -16.69 18.72 -15.26
C VAL A 129 -16.21 18.40 -16.67
N SER A 130 -14.94 18.05 -16.81
CA SER A 130 -14.34 17.65 -18.08
C SER A 130 -13.14 16.76 -17.83
N ASP A 131 -13.09 15.61 -18.49
CA ASP A 131 -11.92 14.74 -18.54
C ASP A 131 -11.60 14.47 -20.02
N SER A 132 -10.45 14.95 -20.48
CA SER A 132 -10.06 14.84 -21.90
C SER A 132 -9.83 13.41 -22.37
N LYS A 133 -9.57 12.47 -21.45
CA LYS A 133 -9.36 11.04 -21.74
C LYS A 133 -10.63 10.22 -21.58
N HIS A 134 -11.55 10.68 -20.73
CA HIS A 134 -12.86 10.07 -20.45
C HIS A 134 -13.97 11.13 -20.52
N PRO A 135 -14.27 11.65 -21.73
CA PRO A 135 -15.22 12.75 -21.91
C PRO A 135 -16.68 12.39 -21.61
#